data_AF-A0A9D6YWE9-F1
#
_entry.id   AF-A0A9D6YWE9-F1
#
_cell.length_a   1.000
_cell.length_b   1.000
_cell.length_c   1.000
_cell.angle_alpha   90.00
_cell.angle_beta   90.00
_cell.angle_gamma   90.00
#
_symmetry.space_group_name_H-M   'P 1'
#
loop_
_entity.id
_entity.type
_entity.pdbx_description
1 polymer ?
#
loop_
_entity_poly.entity_id
_entity_poly.type
_entity_poly.pdbx_seq_one_letter_code
_entity_poly.pdbx_strand_id
1 'polypeptide(L)'
;MKKSVKQTEARTLETAAAAAELDPKQQKALFASAMKSFLAGAYAKAKEQFDQASSGPLIQVNESAQMYGRMCQQRLSKNRFELKSAEDHYNYGVSLLNARRLGEAKASLETAVAKDPQPHYLYALALAEGLMGAIESSAAQLRQAIAKDRSIRALARNDADFQPLMQHHQLKELVAGEQMPAA
;
A
#
# COMPACT_ATOMS: atom_id res chain seq x y z
N MET A 1 -25.65 -39.58 50.30
CA MET A 1 -24.73 -38.56 49.76
C MET A 1 -23.67 -39.26 48.92
N LYS A 2 -23.21 -38.67 47.79
CA LYS A 2 -22.20 -39.18 46.81
C LYS A 2 -22.72 -39.88 45.54
N LYS A 3 -23.57 -39.24 44.72
CA LYS A 3 -23.66 -39.58 43.27
C LYS A 3 -23.90 -38.39 42.29
N SER A 4 -24.09 -37.15 42.76
CA SER A 4 -24.48 -36.04 41.85
C SER A 4 -23.40 -35.01 41.52
N VAL A 5 -22.13 -35.20 41.91
CA VAL A 5 -21.06 -34.23 41.60
C VAL A 5 -20.35 -34.56 40.28
N LYS A 6 -20.19 -35.85 39.96
CA LYS A 6 -19.41 -36.30 38.79
C LYS A 6 -20.06 -36.03 37.42
N GLN A 7 -21.38 -35.85 37.39
CA GLN A 7 -22.12 -35.62 36.14
C GLN A 7 -22.18 -34.14 35.75
N THR A 8 -22.01 -33.24 36.73
CA THR A 8 -22.02 -31.79 36.51
C THR A 8 -20.65 -31.28 36.06
N GLU A 9 -19.55 -31.90 36.52
CA GLU A 9 -18.17 -31.63 36.06
C GLU A 9 -17.92 -32.13 34.63
N ALA A 10 -18.49 -33.27 34.23
CA ALA A 10 -18.38 -33.77 32.86
C ALA A 10 -19.09 -32.85 31.85
N ARG A 11 -20.25 -32.30 32.23
CA ARG A 11 -21.06 -31.43 31.35
C ARG A 11 -20.53 -29.99 31.25
N THR A 12 -19.73 -29.55 32.23
CA THR A 12 -19.03 -28.26 32.18
C THR A 12 -17.70 -28.32 31.41
N LEU A 13 -17.11 -29.51 31.27
CA LEU A 13 -15.94 -29.73 30.40
C LEU A 13 -16.32 -29.87 28.91
N GLU A 14 -17.51 -30.36 28.59
CA GLU A 14 -18.01 -30.45 27.21
C GLU A 14 -18.48 -29.10 26.62
N THR A 15 -18.75 -28.09 27.46
CA THR A 15 -19.21 -26.77 27.00
C THR A 15 -18.11 -25.71 26.90
N ALA A 16 -16.87 -26.04 27.28
CA ALA A 16 -15.70 -25.16 27.12
C ALA A 16 -14.84 -25.48 25.88
N ALA A 17 -15.13 -26.57 25.15
CA ALA A 17 -14.42 -26.98 23.93
C ALA A 17 -15.12 -26.55 22.62
N ALA A 18 -16.08 -25.62 22.70
CA ALA A 18 -16.76 -25.05 21.53
C ALA A 18 -16.15 -23.70 21.09
N ALA A 19 -14.83 -23.58 21.14
CA ALA A 19 -14.12 -22.63 20.30
C ALA A 19 -14.11 -23.24 18.89
N ALA A 20 -15.16 -22.94 18.11
CA ALA A 20 -15.45 -23.43 16.76
C ALA A 20 -14.27 -24.10 16.02
N GLU A 21 -14.12 -25.42 16.17
CA GLU A 21 -13.22 -26.19 15.32
C GLU A 21 -13.72 -26.07 13.88
N LEU A 22 -12.85 -25.60 12.99
CA LEU A 22 -13.15 -25.52 11.56
C LEU A 22 -13.51 -26.91 11.03
N ASP A 23 -14.74 -27.13 10.58
CA ASP A 23 -15.11 -28.37 9.90
C ASP A 23 -14.29 -28.52 8.58
N PRO A 24 -13.91 -29.74 8.14
CA PRO A 24 -13.16 -29.96 6.90
C PRO A 24 -13.70 -29.22 5.66
N LYS A 25 -15.04 -29.06 5.54
CA LYS A 25 -15.64 -28.32 4.41
C LYS A 25 -15.37 -26.82 4.54
N GLN A 26 -15.50 -26.27 5.74
CA GLN A 26 -15.24 -24.87 6.03
C GLN A 26 -13.75 -24.54 5.85
N GLN A 27 -12.85 -25.42 6.28
CA GLN A 27 -11.41 -25.26 6.08
C GLN A 27 -11.04 -25.18 4.60
N LYS A 28 -11.56 -26.08 3.76
CA LYS A 28 -11.34 -26.06 2.30
C LYS A 28 -11.89 -24.79 1.66
N ALA A 29 -13.09 -24.35 2.07
CA ALA A 29 -13.70 -23.12 1.56
C ALA A 29 -12.89 -21.88 1.94
N LEU A 30 -12.36 -21.83 3.16
CA LEU A 30 -11.51 -20.76 3.64
C LEU A 30 -10.19 -20.70 2.89
N PHE A 31 -9.56 -21.86 2.65
CA PHE A 31 -8.36 -21.96 1.83
C PHE A 31 -8.61 -21.50 0.38
N ALA A 32 -9.72 -21.90 -0.24
CA ALA A 32 -10.09 -21.45 -1.58
C ALA A 32 -10.32 -19.94 -1.64
N SER A 33 -10.96 -19.37 -0.61
CA SER A 33 -11.12 -17.91 -0.47
C SER A 33 -9.77 -17.20 -0.33
N ALA A 34 -8.87 -17.74 0.48
CA ALA A 34 -7.50 -17.24 0.66
C ALA A 34 -6.73 -17.23 -0.66
N MET A 35 -6.84 -18.30 -1.45
CA MET A 35 -6.25 -18.39 -2.78
C MET A 35 -6.79 -17.33 -3.75
N LYS A 36 -8.11 -17.06 -3.71
CA LYS A 36 -8.70 -15.97 -4.51
C LYS A 36 -8.12 -14.61 -4.12
N SER A 37 -8.02 -14.32 -2.82
CA SER A 37 -7.40 -13.09 -2.31
C SER A 37 -5.92 -13.00 -2.69
N PHE A 38 -5.18 -14.11 -2.65
CA PHE A 38 -3.76 -14.19 -3.00
C PHE A 38 -3.51 -13.86 -4.48
N LEU A 39 -4.29 -14.46 -5.38
CA LEU A 39 -4.20 -14.21 -6.82
C LEU A 39 -4.62 -12.78 -7.18
N ALA A 40 -5.54 -12.19 -6.43
CA ALA A 40 -5.94 -10.78 -6.56
C ALA A 40 -4.91 -9.79 -5.98
N GLY A 41 -3.79 -10.26 -5.41
CA GLY A 41 -2.78 -9.40 -4.80
C GLY A 41 -3.15 -8.82 -3.42
N ALA A 42 -4.30 -9.20 -2.87
CA ALA A 42 -4.78 -8.75 -1.56
C ALA A 42 -4.07 -9.51 -0.42
N TYR A 43 -2.74 -9.39 -0.33
CA TYR A 43 -1.89 -10.24 0.52
C TYR A 43 -2.18 -10.14 2.02
N ALA A 44 -2.65 -8.98 2.51
CA ALA A 44 -3.03 -8.82 3.92
C ALA A 44 -4.24 -9.70 4.26
N LYS A 45 -5.30 -9.59 3.46
CA LYS A 45 -6.51 -10.42 3.60
C LYS A 45 -6.22 -11.90 3.36
N ALA A 46 -5.44 -12.21 2.32
CA ALA A 46 -5.04 -13.59 2.04
C ALA A 46 -4.28 -14.21 3.21
N LYS A 47 -3.36 -13.47 3.83
CA LYS A 47 -2.58 -13.95 4.99
C LYS A 47 -3.50 -14.35 6.14
N GLU A 48 -4.43 -13.49 6.53
CA GLU A 48 -5.37 -13.77 7.62
C GLU A 48 -6.17 -15.05 7.35
N GLN A 49 -6.67 -15.20 6.11
CA GLN A 49 -7.44 -16.38 5.70
C GLN A 49 -6.59 -17.65 5.67
N PHE A 50 -5.31 -17.57 5.25
CA PHE A 50 -4.38 -18.70 5.32
C PHE A 50 -4.01 -19.08 6.76
N ASP A 51 -3.78 -18.11 7.64
CA ASP A 51 -3.49 -18.37 9.06
C ASP A 51 -4.67 -19.14 9.70
N GLN A 52 -5.90 -18.72 9.44
CA GLN A 52 -7.10 -19.42 9.91
C GLN A 52 -7.24 -20.82 9.28
N ALA A 53 -7.05 -20.96 7.96
CA ALA A 53 -7.12 -22.26 7.28
C ALA A 53 -6.05 -23.25 7.76
N SER A 54 -4.95 -22.76 8.34
CA SER A 54 -3.85 -23.58 8.86
C SER A 54 -4.11 -24.24 10.21
N SER A 55 -5.21 -23.86 10.87
CA SER A 55 -5.59 -24.37 12.20
C SER A 55 -6.73 -25.41 12.14
N GLY A 56 -7.08 -25.88 10.93
CA GLY A 56 -8.16 -26.85 10.74
C GLY A 56 -7.70 -28.32 10.80
N PRO A 57 -8.64 -29.27 10.75
CA PRO A 57 -8.38 -30.70 10.93
C PRO A 57 -7.68 -31.37 9.74
N LEU A 58 -7.71 -30.78 8.54
CA LEU A 58 -7.07 -31.35 7.34
C LEU A 58 -5.59 -30.94 7.27
N ILE A 59 -4.71 -31.87 7.62
CA ILE A 59 -3.25 -31.66 7.67
C ILE A 59 -2.68 -31.15 6.33
N GLN A 60 -3.11 -31.72 5.20
CA GLN A 60 -2.63 -31.30 3.87
C GLN A 60 -2.97 -29.85 3.54
N VAL A 61 -4.11 -29.36 4.04
CA VAL A 61 -4.51 -27.96 3.90
C VAL A 61 -3.68 -27.08 4.83
N ASN A 62 -3.33 -27.57 6.02
CA ASN A 62 -2.51 -26.83 6.98
C ASN A 62 -1.14 -26.48 6.43
N GLU A 63 -0.41 -27.48 5.92
CA GLU A 63 0.93 -27.28 5.36
C GLU A 63 0.91 -26.28 4.19
N SER A 64 -0.05 -26.45 3.29
CA SER A 64 -0.26 -25.55 2.15
C SER A 64 -0.59 -24.12 2.62
N ALA A 65 -1.50 -23.99 3.60
CA ALA A 65 -1.92 -22.70 4.12
C ALA A 65 -0.75 -21.97 4.82
N GLN A 66 0.07 -22.68 5.60
CA GLN A 66 1.26 -22.10 6.21
C GLN A 66 2.28 -21.63 5.16
N MET A 67 2.49 -22.42 4.10
CA MET A 67 3.38 -22.02 3.00
C MET A 67 2.91 -20.71 2.35
N TYR A 68 1.64 -20.65 1.92
CA TYR A 68 1.09 -19.44 1.30
C TYR A 68 1.01 -18.26 2.28
N GLY A 69 0.75 -18.50 3.57
CA GLY A 69 0.80 -17.49 4.63
C GLY A 69 2.19 -16.86 4.75
N ARG A 70 3.26 -17.67 4.72
CA ARG A 70 4.66 -17.18 4.70
C ARG A 70 4.96 -16.39 3.43
N MET A 71 4.46 -16.81 2.26
CA MET A 71 4.62 -16.04 1.02
C MET A 71 3.90 -14.69 1.10
N CYS A 72 2.69 -14.64 1.66
CA CYS A 72 1.97 -13.39 1.90
C CYS A 72 2.78 -12.49 2.84
N GLN A 73 3.29 -13.03 3.95
CA GLN A 73 4.12 -12.29 4.90
C GLN A 73 5.40 -11.76 4.26
N GLN A 74 6.06 -12.55 3.41
CA GLN A 74 7.25 -12.12 2.68
C GLN A 74 6.93 -10.99 1.70
N ARG A 75 5.79 -11.03 1.01
CA ARG A 75 5.38 -9.95 0.10
C ARG A 75 5.00 -8.69 0.86
N LEU A 76 4.30 -8.83 1.98
CA LEU A 76 3.93 -7.72 2.86
C LEU A 76 5.17 -7.08 3.52
N SER A 77 6.18 -7.88 3.88
CA SER A 77 7.46 -7.38 4.40
C SER A 77 8.36 -6.83 3.30
N LYS A 78 8.38 -7.41 2.10
CA LYS A 78 9.09 -6.87 0.92
C LYS A 78 8.58 -5.50 0.50
N ASN A 79 7.29 -5.25 0.61
CA ASN A 79 6.72 -3.92 0.40
C ASN A 79 6.99 -2.94 1.57
N ARG A 80 7.66 -3.41 2.63
CA ARG A 80 7.94 -2.67 3.87
C ARG A 80 9.41 -2.68 4.28
N PHE A 81 10.34 -3.24 3.49
CA PHE A 81 11.76 -3.20 3.86
C PHE A 81 12.28 -1.77 3.70
N GLU A 82 12.00 -1.03 4.76
CA GLU A 82 12.71 0.10 5.32
C GLU A 82 12.80 1.34 4.45
N LEU A 83 11.65 1.83 3.97
CA LEU A 83 11.53 3.24 3.64
C LEU A 83 11.72 4.05 4.93
N LYS A 84 12.96 4.41 5.25
CA LYS A 84 13.33 5.10 6.49
C LYS A 84 13.56 6.56 6.22
N SER A 85 14.32 6.84 5.16
CA SER A 85 14.69 8.19 4.74
C SER A 85 13.60 8.82 3.85
N ALA A 86 13.65 10.14 3.72
CA ALA A 86 12.82 10.85 2.74
C ALA A 86 13.13 10.35 1.31
N GLU A 87 14.41 10.08 1.03
CA GLU A 87 14.89 9.59 -0.25
C GLU A 87 14.35 8.20 -0.61
N ASP A 88 14.28 7.27 0.33
CA ASP A 88 13.69 5.95 0.09
C ASP A 88 12.23 6.09 -0.34
N HIS A 89 11.48 6.91 0.38
CA HIS A 89 10.07 7.20 0.08
C HIS A 89 9.90 7.89 -1.28
N TYR A 90 10.82 8.78 -1.65
CA TYR A 90 10.83 9.41 -2.96
C TYR A 90 11.10 8.38 -4.06
N ASN A 91 12.17 7.59 -3.95
CA ASN A 91 12.54 6.58 -4.95
C ASN A 91 11.44 5.55 -5.14
N TYR A 92 10.81 5.10 -4.05
CA TYR A 92 9.66 4.21 -4.12
C TYR A 92 8.46 4.88 -4.78
N GLY A 93 8.16 6.14 -4.43
CA GLY A 93 7.09 6.93 -5.04
C GLY A 93 7.26 7.10 -6.56
N VAL A 94 8.48 7.39 -7.02
CA VAL A 94 8.81 7.47 -8.45
C VAL A 94 8.66 6.12 -9.13
N SER A 95 9.11 5.03 -8.51
CA SER A 95 8.92 3.69 -9.07
C SER A 95 7.43 3.34 -9.26
N LEU A 96 6.58 3.79 -8.34
CA LEU A 96 5.13 3.61 -8.40
C LEU A 96 4.48 4.51 -9.47
N LEU A 97 4.97 5.74 -9.69
CA LEU A 97 4.54 6.61 -10.79
C LEU A 97 4.78 5.93 -12.14
N ASN A 98 5.99 5.38 -12.33
CA ASN A 98 6.36 4.66 -13.54
C ASN A 98 5.47 3.43 -13.76
N ALA A 99 5.07 2.75 -12.68
CA ALA A 99 4.11 1.65 -12.70
C ALA A 99 2.64 2.09 -12.80
N ARG A 100 2.35 3.39 -12.92
CA ARG A 100 1.00 4.00 -12.93
C ARG A 100 0.14 3.67 -11.71
N ARG A 101 0.77 3.34 -10.57
CA ARG A 101 0.10 3.10 -9.27
C ARG A 101 -0.04 4.41 -8.49
N LEU A 102 -0.84 5.34 -9.04
CA LEU A 102 -0.82 6.75 -8.63
C LEU A 102 -1.15 7.00 -7.16
N GLY A 103 -2.16 6.31 -6.60
CA GLY A 103 -2.55 6.50 -5.20
C GLY A 103 -1.46 6.09 -4.21
N GLU A 104 -0.74 5.00 -4.51
CA GLU A 104 0.38 4.54 -3.68
C GLU A 104 1.61 5.44 -3.86
N ALA A 105 1.85 5.88 -5.09
CA ALA A 105 2.92 6.83 -5.38
C ALA A 105 2.74 8.11 -4.57
N LYS A 106 1.52 8.68 -4.60
CA LYS A 106 1.16 9.87 -3.83
C LYS A 106 1.45 9.68 -2.35
N ALA A 107 0.97 8.60 -1.73
CA ALA A 107 1.18 8.36 -0.30
C ALA A 107 2.68 8.27 0.08
N SER A 108 3.49 7.63 -0.77
CA SER A 108 4.94 7.57 -0.54
C SER A 108 5.60 8.95 -0.70
N LEU A 109 5.22 9.71 -1.73
CA LEU A 109 5.75 11.04 -2.00
C LEU A 109 5.33 12.07 -0.94
N GLU A 110 4.11 12.00 -0.41
CA GLU A 110 3.66 12.80 0.73
C GLU A 110 4.56 12.53 1.95
N THR A 111 4.91 11.27 2.19
CA THR A 111 5.82 10.90 3.29
C THR A 111 7.23 11.44 3.06
N ALA A 112 7.73 11.41 1.82
CA ALA A 112 9.02 11.99 1.45
C ALA A 112 9.04 13.50 1.70
N VAL A 113 8.04 14.23 1.19
CA VAL A 113 7.90 15.69 1.33
C VAL A 113 7.72 16.10 2.78
N ALA A 114 6.95 15.34 3.57
CA ALA A 114 6.75 15.62 5.00
C ALA A 114 8.05 15.47 5.81
N LYS A 115 8.96 14.57 5.40
CA LYS A 115 10.26 14.38 6.03
C LYS A 115 11.28 15.42 5.57
N ASP A 116 11.36 15.67 4.27
CA ASP A 116 12.26 16.63 3.65
C ASP A 116 11.67 17.20 2.35
N PRO A 117 11.16 18.45 2.33
CA PRO A 117 10.49 19.03 1.18
C PRO A 117 11.50 19.56 0.13
N GLN A 118 12.24 18.65 -0.49
CA GLN A 118 13.17 18.95 -1.58
C GLN A 118 12.41 19.35 -2.87
N PRO A 119 12.99 20.20 -3.74
CA PRO A 119 12.33 20.65 -4.98
C PRO A 119 11.86 19.50 -5.88
N HIS A 120 12.70 18.47 -6.05
CA HIS A 120 12.40 17.31 -6.89
C HIS A 120 11.37 16.35 -6.24
N TYR A 121 11.26 16.33 -4.91
CA TYR A 121 10.22 15.55 -4.21
C TYR A 121 8.86 16.22 -4.35
N LEU A 122 8.81 17.55 -4.15
CA LEU A 122 7.62 18.37 -4.36
C LEU A 122 7.15 18.29 -5.82
N TYR A 123 8.08 18.31 -6.78
CA TYR A 123 7.77 18.13 -8.20
C TYR A 123 7.15 16.75 -8.49
N ALA A 124 7.75 15.67 -7.98
CA ALA A 124 7.20 14.33 -8.16
C ALA A 124 5.80 14.18 -7.53
N LEU A 125 5.58 14.78 -6.35
CA LEU A 125 4.25 14.81 -5.73
C LEU A 125 3.26 15.61 -6.59
N ALA A 126 3.67 16.76 -7.14
CA ALA A 126 2.85 17.54 -8.05
C ALA A 126 2.43 16.75 -9.29
N LEU A 127 3.37 15.99 -9.89
CA LEU A 127 3.09 15.10 -11.02
C LEU A 127 2.09 14.01 -10.63
N ALA A 128 2.28 13.34 -9.49
CA ALA A 128 1.36 12.31 -9.00
C ALA A 128 -0.06 12.84 -8.80
N GLU A 129 -0.21 13.98 -8.13
CA GLU A 129 -1.51 14.63 -7.89
C GLU A 129 -2.17 15.09 -9.18
N GLY A 130 -1.39 15.66 -10.11
CA GLY A 130 -1.88 16.12 -11.40
C GLY A 130 -2.41 14.97 -12.25
N LEU A 131 -1.68 13.84 -12.33
CA LEU A 131 -2.12 12.64 -13.05
C LEU A 131 -3.39 12.02 -12.44
N MET A 132 -3.65 12.24 -11.16
CA MET A 132 -4.90 11.85 -10.48
C MET A 132 -6.04 12.86 -10.66
N GLY A 133 -5.80 13.99 -11.35
CA GLY A 133 -6.77 15.06 -11.53
C GLY A 133 -6.89 16.04 -10.35
N ALA A 134 -6.05 15.93 -9.33
CA ALA A 134 -6.00 16.85 -8.19
C ALA A 134 -5.19 18.11 -8.55
N ILE A 135 -5.71 18.90 -9.49
CA ILE A 135 -5.00 20.02 -10.14
C ILE A 135 -4.61 21.13 -9.14
N GLU A 136 -5.49 21.47 -8.19
CA GLU A 136 -5.20 22.50 -7.18
C GLU A 136 -4.02 22.09 -6.29
N SER A 137 -4.03 20.85 -5.79
CA SER A 137 -2.93 20.32 -4.98
C SER A 137 -1.63 20.26 -5.79
N SER A 138 -1.71 19.74 -7.02
CA SER A 138 -0.58 19.69 -7.95
C SER A 138 0.04 21.08 -8.16
N ALA A 139 -0.78 22.10 -8.39
CA ALA A 139 -0.31 23.47 -8.56
C ALA A 139 0.32 24.04 -7.29
N ALA A 140 -0.20 23.71 -6.12
CA ALA A 140 0.38 24.10 -4.84
C ALA A 140 1.79 23.49 -4.64
N GLN A 141 1.95 22.19 -4.89
CA GLN A 141 3.24 21.50 -4.79
C GLN A 141 4.25 22.02 -5.82
N LEU A 142 3.82 22.18 -7.08
CA LEU A 142 4.66 22.71 -8.16
C LEU A 142 5.15 24.13 -7.85
N ARG A 143 4.27 24.99 -7.33
CA ARG A 143 4.65 26.36 -6.93
C ARG A 143 5.71 26.36 -5.83
N GLN A 144 5.59 25.46 -4.84
CA GLN A 144 6.60 25.32 -3.79
C GLN A 144 7.93 24.78 -4.35
N ALA A 145 7.88 23.79 -5.25
CA ALA A 145 9.06 23.26 -5.92
C ALA A 145 9.82 24.36 -6.68
N ILE A 146 9.11 25.15 -7.49
CA ILE A 146 9.67 26.26 -8.28
C ILE A 146 10.23 27.38 -7.40
N ALA A 147 9.58 27.66 -6.26
CA ALA A 147 10.06 28.67 -5.32
C ALA A 147 11.42 28.28 -4.70
N LYS A 148 11.64 26.97 -4.48
CA LYS A 148 12.92 26.44 -3.97
C LYS A 148 13.98 26.29 -5.07
N ASP A 149 13.58 25.85 -6.25
CA ASP A 149 14.45 25.74 -7.42
C ASP A 149 13.70 26.10 -8.71
N ARG A 150 14.09 27.22 -9.32
CA ARG A 150 13.47 27.70 -10.56
C ARG A 150 13.72 26.77 -11.75
N SER A 151 14.73 25.90 -11.69
CA SER A 151 15.04 24.92 -12.74
C SER A 151 13.91 23.91 -12.95
N ILE A 152 13.06 23.70 -11.93
CA ILE A 152 11.86 22.85 -12.00
C ILE A 152 10.92 23.26 -13.15
N ARG A 153 10.89 24.55 -13.52
CA ARG A 153 10.12 25.01 -14.70
C ARG A 153 10.61 24.35 -15.98
N ALA A 154 11.92 24.29 -16.18
CA ALA A 154 12.51 23.68 -17.36
C ALA A 154 12.33 22.16 -17.35
N LEU A 155 12.45 21.52 -16.17
CA LEU A 155 12.15 20.11 -15.99
C LEU A 155 10.70 19.80 -16.41
N ALA A 156 9.72 20.47 -15.81
CA ALA A 156 8.29 20.29 -16.09
C ALA A 156 7.94 20.55 -17.56
N ARG A 157 8.57 21.56 -18.19
CA ARG A 157 8.36 21.88 -19.61
C ARG A 157 8.83 20.76 -20.54
N ASN A 158 9.88 20.04 -20.17
CA ASN A 158 10.50 19.02 -21.02
C ASN A 158 10.11 17.59 -20.63
N ASP A 159 9.48 17.40 -19.46
CA ASP A 159 9.06 16.10 -18.97
C ASP A 159 7.81 15.60 -19.72
N ALA A 160 7.94 14.44 -20.38
CA ALA A 160 6.89 13.80 -21.14
C ALA A 160 5.70 13.39 -20.25
N ASP A 161 5.95 12.97 -19.01
CA ASP A 161 4.90 12.58 -18.06
C ASP A 161 4.10 13.79 -17.57
N PHE A 162 4.70 14.98 -17.60
CA PHE A 162 4.05 16.23 -17.20
C PHE A 162 3.26 16.90 -18.34
N GLN A 163 3.58 16.61 -19.62
CA GLN A 163 2.92 17.24 -20.77
C GLN A 163 1.39 17.15 -20.77
N PRO A 164 0.76 16.00 -20.44
CA PRO A 164 -0.71 15.93 -20.40
C PRO A 164 -1.34 16.95 -19.44
N LEU A 165 -0.61 17.36 -18.41
CA LEU A 165 -1.09 18.31 -17.40
C LEU A 165 -1.07 19.77 -17.90
N MET A 166 -0.35 20.07 -18.98
CA MET A 166 -0.28 21.40 -19.60
C MET A 166 -1.59 21.87 -20.25
N GLN A 167 -2.59 20.99 -20.35
CA GLN A 167 -3.96 21.40 -20.69
C GLN A 167 -4.60 22.26 -19.59
N HIS A 168 -4.15 22.13 -18.33
CA HIS A 168 -4.68 22.89 -17.22
C HIS A 168 -3.97 24.24 -17.10
N HIS A 169 -4.74 25.32 -17.25
CA HIS A 169 -4.24 26.70 -17.26
C HIS A 169 -3.31 27.00 -16.07
N GLN A 170 -3.73 26.62 -14.86
CA GLN A 170 -2.98 26.88 -13.62
C GLN A 170 -1.58 26.25 -13.64
N LEU A 171 -1.44 25.03 -14.13
CA LEU A 171 -0.14 24.35 -14.23
C LEU A 171 0.69 24.93 -15.38
N LYS A 172 0.05 25.23 -16.51
CA LYS A 172 0.70 25.86 -17.66
C LYS A 172 1.33 27.21 -17.30
N GLU A 173 0.63 28.07 -16.58
CA GLU A 173 1.16 29.36 -16.11
C GLU A 173 2.36 29.18 -15.19
N LEU A 174 2.27 28.23 -14.24
CA LEU A 174 3.37 27.92 -13.34
C LEU A 174 4.60 27.43 -14.07
N VAL A 175 4.47 26.67 -15.16
CA VAL A 175 5.61 26.25 -15.98
C VAL A 175 6.13 27.38 -16.85
N ALA A 176 5.23 28.20 -17.43
CA ALA A 176 5.56 29.23 -18.40
C ALA A 176 6.34 30.43 -17.83
N GLY A 177 6.07 30.85 -16.58
CA GLY A 177 6.69 32.05 -16.01
C GLY A 177 8.22 32.06 -16.10
N GLU A 178 8.78 33.23 -16.38
CA GLU A 178 10.12 33.43 -16.93
C GLU A 178 11.27 32.97 -16.00
N GLN A 179 12.31 32.37 -16.60
CA GLN A 179 13.66 32.43 -16.06
C GLN A 179 14.20 33.83 -16.33
N MET A 180 14.34 34.66 -15.29
CA MET A 180 15.22 35.82 -15.42
C MET A 180 16.63 35.31 -15.76
N PRO A 181 17.28 35.80 -16.83
CA PRO A 181 18.66 35.42 -17.12
C PRO A 181 19.52 35.79 -15.91
N ALA A 182 20.45 34.91 -15.54
CA ALA A 182 21.48 35.23 -14.57
C ALA A 182 22.25 36.44 -15.12
N ALA A 183 22.21 37.55 -14.37
CA ALA A 183 23.00 38.75 -14.64
C ALA A 183 24.48 38.50 -14.33
#